data_AF-A0A378BGR9-F1
#
_entry.id   AF-A0A378BGR9-F1
#
_cell.length_a   1.000
_cell.length_b   1.000
_cell.length_c   1.000
_cell.angle_alpha   90.00
_cell.angle_beta   90.00
_cell.angle_gamma   90.00
#
_symmetry.space_group_name_H-M   'P 1'
#
loop_
_entity.id
_entity.type
_entity.pdbx_description
1 polymer ?
#
loop_
_entity_poly.entity_id
_entity_poly.type
_entity_poly.pdbx_seq_one_letter_code
_entity_poly.pdbx_strand_id
1 'polypeptide(L)'
;MSSYWEVGWFGVASAWYLSQAGHDVTVIDRQPGPAEETSAANAGQISPGYAAPWAAPGVPLKAIKWMFQRHAPLAIGLDGTSFQLKWMWQMLRNCDTRHYMENKGRMVRLAEYSRDCLKALRDTTGIQYEGRQGGTLQLFRTAKQYENATRDIAVLEDAGVPYQLLEAKRLAEVEPALAEVSHKLTGGLRLPNDETGDCQLFTTRLAAMAEQAGVTFRFNTAVDAAAARGRSHCRGEMRR
;
A
#
# COMPACT_ATOMS: atom_id res chain seq x y z
N MET A 1 6.63 -21.30 0.87
CA MET A 1 6.70 -19.95 0.27
C MET A 1 7.59 -19.13 1.16
N SER A 2 8.83 -18.92 0.74
CA SER A 2 9.82 -18.12 1.48
C SER A 2 9.64 -16.67 1.05
N SER A 3 9.09 -15.84 1.93
CA SER A 3 8.97 -14.40 1.68
C SER A 3 10.30 -13.74 2.04
N TYR A 4 11.25 -13.77 1.10
CA TYR A 4 12.47 -12.97 1.20
C TYR A 4 12.16 -11.54 0.73
N TRP A 5 12.62 -10.56 1.49
CA TRP A 5 12.37 -9.14 1.21
C TRP A 5 13.18 -8.70 -0.01
N GLU A 6 12.49 -8.37 -1.10
CA GLU A 6 13.04 -7.90 -2.37
C GLU A 6 13.16 -6.37 -2.40
N VAL A 7 14.10 -5.84 -3.19
CA VAL A 7 14.42 -4.41 -3.37
C VAL A 7 13.44 -3.79 -4.36
N GLY A 8 12.17 -3.77 -3.94
CA GLY A 8 11.20 -2.80 -4.42
C GLY A 8 11.42 -1.43 -3.78
N TRP A 9 10.47 -0.52 -3.99
CA TRP A 9 10.55 0.85 -3.47
C TRP A 9 10.80 0.91 -1.95
N PHE A 10 10.24 -0.04 -1.18
CA PHE A 10 10.45 -0.13 0.26
C PHE A 10 11.92 -0.36 0.64
N GLY A 11 12.62 -1.25 -0.08
CA GLY A 11 14.02 -1.56 0.17
C GLY A 11 14.92 -0.35 -0.11
N VAL A 12 14.70 0.31 -1.25
CA VAL A 12 15.44 1.51 -1.64
C VAL A 12 15.15 2.69 -0.70
N ALA A 13 13.89 2.94 -0.36
CA ALA A 13 13.52 4.01 0.57
C ALA A 13 14.13 3.77 1.96
N SER A 14 14.11 2.52 2.45
CA SER A 14 14.75 2.16 3.72
C SER A 14 16.25 2.44 3.68
N ALA A 15 16.93 2.06 2.59
CA ALA A 15 18.36 2.29 2.43
C ALA A 15 18.70 3.78 2.38
N TRP A 16 17.91 4.57 1.64
CA TRP A 16 18.03 6.02 1.61
C TRP A 16 17.95 6.62 3.01
N TYR A 17 16.87 6.35 3.76
CA TYR A 17 16.68 6.94 5.09
C TYR A 17 17.71 6.44 6.12
N LEU A 18 18.16 5.19 6.03
CA LEU A 18 19.24 4.67 6.89
C LEU A 18 20.58 5.36 6.60
N SER A 19 20.90 5.57 5.32
CA SER A 19 22.09 6.32 4.91
C SER A 19 22.02 7.78 5.38
N GLN A 20 20.87 8.45 5.23
CA GLN A 20 20.68 9.80 5.77
C GLN A 20 20.81 9.88 7.30
N ALA A 21 20.51 8.78 8.01
CA ALA A 21 20.74 8.66 9.45
C ALA A 21 22.20 8.34 9.83
N GLY A 22 23.11 8.26 8.86
CA GLY A 22 24.55 8.04 9.08
C GLY A 22 24.95 6.56 9.22
N HIS A 23 24.08 5.63 8.83
CA HIS A 23 24.43 4.21 8.82
C HIS A 23 25.18 3.82 7.54
N ASP A 24 26.09 2.85 7.67
CA ASP A 24 26.66 2.13 6.52
C ASP A 24 25.65 1.08 6.05
N VAL A 25 25.24 1.19 4.78
CA VAL A 25 24.13 0.41 4.24
C VAL A 25 24.58 -0.33 2.99
N THR A 26 24.39 -1.65 3.00
CA THR A 26 24.48 -2.49 1.81
C THR A 26 23.11 -3.10 1.52
N VAL A 27 22.63 -2.90 0.29
CA VAL A 27 21.40 -3.49 -0.24
C VAL A 27 21.78 -4.67 -1.13
N ILE A 28 21.12 -5.82 -0.93
CA ILE A 28 21.38 -7.04 -1.70
C ILE A 28 20.08 -7.46 -2.38
N ASP A 29 20.12 -7.68 -3.70
CA ASP A 29 18.97 -8.16 -4.48
C ASP A 29 19.37 -9.23 -5.50
N ARG A 30 18.46 -10.18 -5.75
CA ARG A 30 18.60 -11.23 -6.77
C ARG A 30 18.43 -10.72 -8.21
N GLN A 31 17.68 -9.64 -8.39
CA GLN A 31 17.41 -9.01 -9.67
C GLN A 31 18.60 -8.18 -10.16
N PRO A 32 18.69 -7.92 -11.47
CA PRO A 32 19.81 -7.16 -12.04
C PRO A 32 19.76 -5.66 -11.73
N GLY A 33 18.62 -5.15 -11.27
CA GLY A 33 18.41 -3.75 -10.94
C GLY A 33 17.28 -3.54 -9.93
N PRO A 34 17.06 -2.29 -9.49
CA PRO A 34 15.98 -1.95 -8.57
C PRO A 34 14.62 -2.00 -9.28
N ALA A 35 13.55 -2.32 -8.53
CA ALA A 35 12.17 -2.29 -9.02
C ALA A 35 11.86 -3.15 -10.26
N GLU A 36 12.49 -4.32 -10.40
CA GLU A 36 12.28 -5.24 -11.55
C GLU A 36 11.03 -6.15 -11.42
N GLU A 37 10.27 -6.04 -10.33
CA GLU A 37 9.09 -6.89 -10.10
C GLU A 37 7.82 -6.09 -9.78
N THR A 38 7.24 -6.24 -8.58
CA THR A 38 5.96 -5.62 -8.21
C THR A 38 5.96 -4.09 -8.31
N SER A 39 7.13 -3.47 -8.14
CA SER A 39 7.31 -2.03 -8.30
C SER A 39 7.42 -1.57 -9.76
N ALA A 40 7.70 -2.47 -10.70
CA ALA A 40 7.86 -2.16 -12.13
C ALA A 40 6.55 -1.75 -12.81
N ALA A 41 5.46 -2.41 -12.41
CA ALA A 41 4.17 -2.33 -13.12
C ALA A 41 2.99 -2.04 -12.18
N ASN A 42 3.23 -1.35 -11.07
CA ASN A 42 2.13 -0.90 -10.22
C ASN A 42 1.39 0.27 -10.89
N ALA A 43 0.15 0.53 -10.45
CA ALA A 43 -0.68 1.59 -11.01
C ALA A 43 -0.23 3.02 -10.61
N GLY A 44 0.84 3.14 -9.81
CA GLY A 44 1.42 4.42 -9.42
C GLY A 44 0.56 5.29 -8.49
N GLN A 45 -0.52 4.76 -7.93
CA GLN A 45 -1.46 5.53 -7.12
C GLN A 45 -0.98 5.68 -5.67
N ILE A 46 -1.02 6.91 -5.16
CA ILE A 46 -0.71 7.27 -3.78
C ILE A 46 -1.98 7.86 -3.16
N SER A 47 -2.74 7.01 -2.48
CA SER A 47 -4.04 7.40 -1.91
C SER A 47 -4.21 6.99 -0.45
N PRO A 48 -3.66 7.77 0.49
CA PRO A 48 -3.70 7.46 1.92
C PRO A 48 -5.12 7.30 2.49
N GLY A 49 -6.06 8.13 2.02
CA GLY A 49 -7.45 8.13 2.48
C GLY A 49 -8.20 6.81 2.20
N TYR A 50 -7.72 5.99 1.26
CA TYR A 50 -8.30 4.67 0.96
C TYR A 50 -7.70 3.53 1.80
N ALA A 51 -6.75 3.81 2.69
CA ALA A 51 -6.20 2.78 3.56
C ALA A 51 -7.29 2.19 4.47
N ALA A 52 -7.55 0.89 4.29
CA ALA A 52 -8.61 0.19 5.01
C ALA A 52 -8.13 -1.20 5.48
N PRO A 53 -8.54 -1.64 6.70
CA PRO A 53 -8.23 -2.97 7.17
C PRO A 53 -8.85 -4.04 6.29
N TRP A 54 -8.08 -5.08 6.00
CA TRP A 54 -8.59 -6.23 5.27
C TRP A 54 -9.62 -7.04 6.07
N ALA A 55 -9.51 -7.04 7.40
CA ALA A 55 -10.46 -7.68 8.32
C ALA A 55 -11.72 -6.82 8.53
N ALA A 56 -12.49 -6.59 7.47
CA ALA A 56 -13.75 -5.83 7.58
C ALA A 56 -14.90 -6.72 8.10
N PRO A 57 -15.93 -6.16 8.76
CA PRO A 57 -17.00 -6.94 9.41
C PRO A 57 -17.77 -7.88 8.47
N GLY A 58 -17.84 -7.54 7.18
CA GLY A 58 -18.51 -8.35 6.16
C GLY A 58 -17.63 -9.43 5.52
N VAL A 59 -16.33 -9.49 5.85
CA VAL A 59 -15.38 -10.41 5.22
C VAL A 59 -15.65 -11.88 5.56
N PRO A 60 -16.03 -12.28 6.78
CA PRO A 60 -16.34 -13.69 7.07
C PRO A 60 -17.46 -14.25 6.18
N LEU A 61 -18.58 -13.52 6.04
CA LEU A 61 -19.68 -13.95 5.17
C LEU A 61 -19.26 -13.99 3.70
N LYS A 62 -18.49 -12.98 3.25
CA LYS A 62 -17.96 -12.96 1.87
C LYS A 62 -16.97 -14.10 1.63
N ALA A 63 -16.11 -14.42 2.59
CA ALA A 63 -15.14 -15.50 2.51
C ALA A 63 -15.83 -16.85 2.33
N ILE A 64 -16.91 -17.11 3.08
CA ILE A 64 -17.74 -18.31 2.88
C ILE A 64 -18.26 -18.38 1.44
N LYS A 65 -18.81 -17.27 0.92
CA LYS A 65 -19.28 -17.20 -0.47
C LYS A 65 -18.15 -17.40 -1.48
N TRP A 66 -16.97 -16.84 -1.21
CA TRP A 66 -15.80 -16.91 -2.08
C TRP A 66 -15.20 -18.31 -2.17
N MET A 67 -15.31 -19.13 -1.11
CA MET A 67 -14.89 -20.55 -1.17
C MET A 67 -15.62 -21.35 -2.26
N PHE A 68 -16.79 -20.89 -2.72
CA PHE A 68 -17.56 -21.50 -3.80
C PHE A 68 -17.40 -20.80 -5.15
N GLN A 69 -16.48 -19.84 -5.28
CA GLN A 69 -16.22 -19.11 -6.52
C GLN A 69 -14.89 -19.56 -7.15
N ARG A 70 -14.92 -19.82 -8.46
CA ARG A 70 -13.73 -20.24 -9.23
C ARG A 70 -12.64 -19.16 -9.28
N HIS A 71 -13.02 -17.89 -9.28
CA HIS A 71 -12.12 -16.73 -9.28
C HIS A 71 -12.35 -15.91 -8.01
N ALA A 72 -12.08 -16.53 -6.86
CA ALA A 72 -12.20 -15.88 -5.57
C ALA A 72 -11.06 -14.84 -5.37
N PRO A 73 -11.37 -13.63 -4.88
CA PRO A 73 -10.35 -12.65 -4.50
C PRO A 73 -9.57 -13.06 -3.23
N LEU A 74 -10.03 -14.10 -2.53
CA LEU A 74 -9.39 -14.69 -1.36
C LEU A 74 -9.22 -16.19 -1.61
N ALA A 75 -7.96 -16.65 -1.69
CA ALA A 75 -7.62 -18.07 -1.74
C ALA A 75 -6.99 -18.47 -0.39
N ILE A 76 -7.62 -19.42 0.30
CA ILE A 76 -7.07 -20.01 1.53
C ILE A 76 -6.72 -21.46 1.22
N GLY A 77 -5.42 -21.75 1.08
CA GLY A 77 -4.92 -23.11 1.04
C GLY A 77 -4.76 -23.62 2.47
N LEU A 78 -5.56 -24.61 2.89
CA LEU A 78 -5.44 -25.19 4.22
C LEU A 78 -4.17 -26.03 4.30
N ASP A 79 -3.25 -25.65 5.20
CA ASP A 79 -1.98 -26.36 5.42
C ASP A 79 -2.07 -27.38 6.58
N GLY A 80 -3.19 -27.38 7.31
CA GLY A 80 -3.46 -28.30 8.42
C GLY A 80 -2.73 -27.96 9.72
N THR A 81 -2.01 -26.85 9.78
CA THR A 81 -1.22 -26.47 10.95
C THR A 81 -2.07 -25.78 12.03
N SER A 82 -1.73 -26.01 13.29
CA SER A 82 -2.35 -25.29 14.42
C SER A 82 -2.07 -23.78 14.35
N PHE A 83 -0.94 -23.39 13.76
CA PHE A 83 -0.59 -22.01 13.49
C PHE A 83 -1.60 -21.36 12.55
N GLN A 84 -1.90 -21.98 11.40
CA GLN A 84 -2.85 -21.45 10.45
C GLN A 84 -4.25 -21.32 11.05
N LEU A 85 -4.73 -22.34 11.79
CA LEU A 85 -6.02 -22.27 12.47
C LEU A 85 -6.08 -21.14 13.50
N LYS A 86 -5.03 -20.97 14.31
CA LYS A 86 -4.93 -19.89 15.30
C LYS A 86 -4.90 -18.52 14.62
N TRP A 87 -4.19 -18.39 13.50
CA TRP A 87 -4.15 -17.15 12.73
C TRP A 87 -5.51 -16.83 12.11
N MET A 88 -6.18 -17.80 11.49
CA MET A 88 -7.53 -17.65 10.92
C MET A 88 -8.53 -17.23 11.98
N TRP A 89 -8.48 -17.85 13.16
CA TRP A 89 -9.36 -17.47 14.27
C TRP A 89 -9.10 -16.04 14.77
N GLN A 90 -7.83 -15.65 14.90
CA GLN A 90 -7.47 -14.26 15.25
C GLN A 90 -7.93 -13.25 14.19
N MET A 91 -7.81 -13.59 12.90
CA MET A 91 -8.29 -12.77 11.80
C MET A 91 -9.82 -12.60 11.89
N LEU A 92 -10.56 -13.70 12.07
CA LEU A 92 -12.02 -13.66 12.25
C LEU A 92 -12.45 -12.82 13.46
N ARG A 93 -11.71 -12.88 14.58
CA ARG A 93 -11.98 -12.05 15.76
C ARG A 93 -11.75 -10.55 15.54
N ASN A 94 -11.01 -10.16 14.51
CA ASN A 94 -10.83 -8.77 14.12
C ASN A 94 -11.88 -8.30 13.10
N CYS A 95 -12.69 -9.20 12.55
CA CYS A 95 -13.76 -8.88 11.61
C CYS A 95 -15.02 -8.37 12.31
N ASP A 96 -14.90 -7.33 13.13
CA ASP A 96 -16.03 -6.60 13.71
C ASP A 96 -15.85 -5.09 13.59
N THR A 97 -16.95 -4.36 13.76
CA THR A 97 -16.98 -2.92 13.49
C THR A 97 -16.05 -2.14 14.41
N ARG A 98 -15.87 -2.55 15.66
CA ARG A 98 -15.02 -1.84 16.62
C ARG A 98 -13.56 -1.93 16.20
N HIS A 99 -13.06 -3.16 15.98
CA HIS A 99 -11.68 -3.34 15.52
C HIS A 99 -11.44 -2.74 14.13
N TYR A 100 -12.44 -2.78 13.25
CA TYR A 100 -12.35 -2.15 11.94
C TYR A 100 -12.12 -0.64 12.06
N MET A 101 -12.92 0.07 12.87
CA MET A 101 -12.77 1.52 13.05
C MET A 101 -11.43 1.87 13.69
N GLU A 102 -11.03 1.15 14.76
CA GLU A 102 -9.74 1.35 15.43
C GLU A 102 -8.55 1.15 14.48
N ASN A 103 -8.56 0.06 13.71
CA ASN A 103 -7.48 -0.27 12.78
C ASN A 103 -7.47 0.66 11.57
N LYS A 104 -8.64 1.07 11.05
CA LYS A 104 -8.73 2.03 9.94
C LYS A 104 -8.10 3.37 10.34
N GLY A 105 -8.45 3.90 11.51
CA GLY A 105 -7.82 5.13 12.02
C GLY A 105 -6.28 5.02 12.15
N ARG A 106 -5.76 3.88 12.63
CA ARG A 106 -4.31 3.64 12.70
C ARG A 106 -3.65 3.58 11.33
N MET A 107 -4.28 2.89 10.37
CA MET A 107 -3.77 2.76 9.01
C MET A 107 -3.76 4.09 8.27
N VAL A 108 -4.83 4.88 8.38
CA VAL A 108 -4.90 6.20 7.73
C VAL A 108 -3.81 7.12 8.30
N ARG A 109 -3.62 7.19 9.61
CA ARG A 109 -2.52 7.99 10.20
C ARG A 109 -1.14 7.60 9.69
N LEU A 110 -0.87 6.30 9.57
CA LEU A 110 0.41 5.81 9.03
C LEU A 110 0.56 6.15 7.54
N ALA A 111 -0.51 6.02 6.76
CA ALA A 111 -0.50 6.33 5.33
C ALA A 111 -0.33 7.83 5.07
N GLU A 112 -0.99 8.68 5.86
CA GLU A 112 -0.84 10.15 5.82
C GLU A 112 0.60 10.55 6.17
N TYR A 113 1.17 9.98 7.22
CA TYR A 113 2.59 10.17 7.55
C TYR A 113 3.51 9.72 6.41
N SER A 114 3.23 8.57 5.78
CA SER A 114 3.99 8.10 4.62
C SER A 114 3.92 9.08 3.44
N ARG A 115 2.76 9.70 3.18
CA ARG A 115 2.62 10.75 2.15
C ARG A 115 3.47 11.97 2.50
N ASP A 116 3.44 12.41 3.75
CA ASP A 116 4.20 13.58 4.18
C ASP A 116 5.72 13.33 4.07
N CYS A 117 6.18 12.13 4.41
CA CYS A 117 7.56 11.69 4.16
C CYS A 117 7.91 11.71 2.67
N LEU A 118 7.02 11.23 1.79
CA LEU A 118 7.25 11.26 0.35
C LEU A 118 7.33 12.70 -0.17
N LYS A 119 6.46 13.58 0.31
CA LYS A 119 6.50 15.02 -0.01
C LYS A 119 7.83 15.63 0.43
N ALA A 120 8.24 15.43 1.67
CA ALA A 120 9.51 15.94 2.18
C ALA A 120 10.71 15.40 1.39
N LEU A 121 10.68 14.11 1.03
CA LEU A 121 11.70 13.50 0.17
C LEU A 121 11.75 14.21 -1.18
N ARG A 122 10.61 14.46 -1.85
CA ARG A 122 10.60 15.21 -3.11
C ARG A 122 11.14 16.62 -2.96
N ASP A 123 10.68 17.34 -1.93
CA ASP A 123 11.05 18.73 -1.72
C ASP A 123 12.56 18.86 -1.43
N THR A 124 13.15 17.90 -0.71
CA THR A 124 14.58 17.89 -0.38
C THR A 124 15.47 17.41 -1.51
N THR A 125 15.02 16.41 -2.29
CA THR A 125 15.84 15.76 -3.32
C THR A 125 15.64 16.34 -4.72
N GLY A 126 14.50 16.99 -4.97
CA GLY A 126 14.07 17.37 -6.31
C GLY A 126 13.75 16.18 -7.22
N ILE A 127 13.61 14.95 -6.68
CA ILE A 127 13.40 13.75 -7.47
C ILE A 127 12.18 13.91 -8.40
N GLN A 128 12.42 13.73 -9.69
CA GLN A 128 11.37 13.68 -10.70
C GLN A 128 10.99 12.22 -10.92
N TYR A 129 9.71 11.90 -11.09
CA TYR A 129 9.25 10.52 -11.36
C TYR A 129 7.86 10.50 -12.03
N GLU A 130 7.58 11.53 -12.82
CA GLU A 130 6.23 11.77 -13.38
C GLU A 130 5.14 11.91 -12.29
N GLY A 131 5.52 12.40 -11.11
CA GLY A 131 4.61 12.65 -10.00
C GLY A 131 3.57 13.73 -10.33
N ARG A 132 2.28 13.40 -10.21
CA ARG A 132 1.15 14.34 -10.37
C ARG A 132 0.36 14.43 -9.06
N GLN A 133 0.07 15.66 -8.63
CA GLN A 133 -0.65 15.96 -7.38
C GLN A 133 -2.07 16.47 -7.63
N GLY A 134 -2.77 15.88 -8.61
CA GLY A 134 -4.12 16.31 -9.03
C GLY A 134 -5.26 15.81 -8.14
N GLY A 135 -4.98 14.92 -7.19
CA GLY A 135 -5.97 14.18 -6.45
C GLY A 135 -6.52 12.97 -7.22
N THR A 136 -7.39 12.23 -6.53
CA THR A 136 -8.18 11.12 -7.11
C THR A 136 -9.66 11.49 -7.07
N LEU A 137 -10.41 11.11 -8.09
CA LEU A 137 -11.86 11.21 -8.13
C LEU A 137 -12.48 9.81 -8.32
N GLN A 138 -13.11 9.30 -7.26
CA GLN A 138 -13.88 8.07 -7.33
C GLN A 138 -15.30 8.36 -7.81
N LEU A 139 -15.74 7.68 -8.86
CA LEU A 139 -17.06 7.87 -9.46
C LEU A 139 -18.08 6.85 -8.96
N PHE A 140 -19.29 7.30 -8.68
CA PHE A 140 -20.42 6.48 -8.27
C PHE A 140 -21.48 6.45 -9.35
N ARG A 141 -21.98 5.26 -9.70
CA ARG A 141 -23.02 5.06 -10.73
C ARG A 141 -24.42 4.86 -10.15
N THR A 142 -24.50 4.58 -8.85
CA THR A 142 -25.77 4.27 -8.17
C THR A 142 -25.91 5.08 -6.88
N ALA A 143 -27.15 5.41 -6.50
CA ALA A 143 -27.46 6.06 -5.23
C ALA A 143 -26.89 5.29 -4.03
N LYS A 144 -27.02 3.95 -4.05
CA LYS A 144 -26.46 3.09 -3.00
C LYS A 144 -24.95 3.22 -2.84
N GLN A 145 -24.18 3.35 -3.93
CA GLN A 145 -22.74 3.57 -3.84
C GLN A 145 -22.42 4.94 -3.23
N TYR A 146 -23.14 5.97 -3.67
CA TYR A 146 -23.00 7.34 -3.17
C TYR A 146 -23.31 7.45 -1.67
N GLU A 147 -24.43 6.87 -1.23
CA GLU A 147 -24.83 6.84 0.18
C GLU A 147 -23.82 6.07 1.04
N ASN A 148 -23.30 4.94 0.54
CA ASN A 148 -22.30 4.16 1.24
C ASN A 148 -20.98 4.91 1.45
N ALA A 149 -20.62 5.81 0.53
CA ALA A 149 -19.42 6.64 0.65
C ALA A 149 -19.45 7.52 1.92
N THR A 150 -20.63 7.89 2.42
CA THR A 150 -20.81 8.63 3.69
C THR A 150 -20.16 7.92 4.89
N ARG A 151 -20.14 6.59 4.90
CA ARG A 151 -19.47 5.82 5.95
C ARG A 151 -17.95 5.89 5.87
N ASP A 152 -17.42 5.96 4.65
CA ASP A 152 -15.98 6.16 4.44
C ASP A 152 -15.57 7.59 4.76
N ILE A 153 -16.43 8.57 4.44
CA ILE A 153 -16.28 9.98 4.77
C ILE A 153 -16.13 10.20 6.28
N ALA A 154 -16.97 9.57 7.11
CA ALA A 154 -16.85 9.72 8.57
C ALA A 154 -15.45 9.36 9.11
N VAL A 155 -14.77 8.42 8.45
CA VAL A 155 -13.40 8.04 8.82
C VAL A 155 -12.36 9.00 8.27
N LEU A 156 -12.60 9.55 7.08
CA LEU A 156 -11.77 10.63 6.53
C LEU A 156 -11.84 11.89 7.41
N GLU A 157 -13.04 12.25 7.86
CA GLU A 157 -13.29 13.36 8.80
C GLU A 157 -12.55 13.14 10.13
N ASP A 158 -12.71 11.98 10.77
CA ASP A 158 -12.02 11.64 12.03
C ASP A 158 -10.49 11.66 11.89
N ALA A 159 -9.97 11.26 10.72
CA ALA A 159 -8.56 11.28 10.42
C ALA A 159 -8.04 12.64 9.91
N GLY A 160 -8.91 13.64 9.76
CA GLY A 160 -8.54 14.97 9.25
C GLY A 160 -8.11 15.00 7.77
N VAL A 161 -8.50 13.99 6.99
CA VAL A 161 -8.16 13.88 5.56
C VAL A 161 -9.10 14.77 4.74
N PRO A 162 -8.60 15.75 3.98
CA PRO A 162 -9.43 16.58 3.12
C PRO A 162 -10.15 15.73 2.07
N TYR A 163 -11.44 15.97 1.87
CA TYR A 163 -12.23 15.31 0.83
C TYR A 163 -13.30 16.25 0.28
N GLN A 164 -13.87 15.90 -0.87
CA GLN A 164 -15.03 16.59 -1.45
C GLN A 164 -16.02 15.54 -1.95
N LEU A 165 -17.21 15.48 -1.35
CA LEU A 165 -18.32 14.70 -1.89
C LEU A 165 -19.06 15.56 -2.91
N LEU A 166 -19.12 15.09 -4.16
CA LEU A 166 -19.60 15.84 -5.31
C LEU A 166 -20.83 15.16 -5.91
N GLU A 167 -21.88 15.94 -6.14
CA GLU A 167 -23.01 15.50 -6.97
C GLU A 167 -22.59 15.39 -8.45
N ALA A 168 -23.32 14.59 -9.24
CA ALA A 168 -23.03 14.33 -10.65
C ALA A 168 -22.75 15.59 -11.50
N LYS A 169 -23.51 16.67 -11.25
CA LYS A 169 -23.38 17.95 -11.97
C LYS A 169 -22.04 18.67 -11.73
N ARG A 170 -21.40 18.41 -10.58
CA ARG A 170 -20.16 19.06 -10.16
C ARG A 170 -18.91 18.29 -10.58
N LEU A 171 -19.07 17.07 -11.10
CA LEU A 171 -17.94 16.23 -11.53
C LEU A 171 -17.15 16.87 -12.68
N ALA A 172 -17.85 17.57 -13.59
CA ALA A 172 -17.24 18.29 -14.70
C ALA A 172 -16.42 19.51 -14.27
N GLU A 173 -16.62 20.03 -13.05
CA GLU A 173 -15.77 21.08 -12.46
C GLU A 173 -14.36 20.54 -12.17
N VAL A 174 -14.23 19.22 -11.95
CA VAL A 174 -12.96 18.55 -11.60
C VAL A 174 -12.33 17.90 -12.82
N GLU A 175 -13.10 17.15 -13.61
CA GLU A 175 -12.66 16.49 -14.84
C GLU A 175 -13.64 16.82 -15.97
N PRO A 176 -13.33 17.79 -16.85
CA PRO A 176 -14.22 18.23 -17.93
C PRO A 176 -14.69 17.10 -18.85
N ALA A 177 -13.88 16.05 -19.05
CA ALA A 177 -14.27 14.91 -19.88
C ALA A 177 -15.49 14.14 -19.33
N LEU A 178 -15.86 14.33 -18.07
CA LEU A 178 -17.04 13.70 -17.47
C LEU A 178 -18.36 14.37 -17.84
N ALA A 179 -18.34 15.56 -18.44
CA ALA A 179 -19.56 16.29 -18.82
C ALA A 179 -20.49 15.44 -19.71
N GLU A 180 -19.92 14.77 -20.71
CA GLU A 180 -20.64 13.94 -21.70
C GLU A 180 -21.31 12.70 -21.08
N VAL A 181 -20.82 12.25 -19.92
CA VAL A 181 -21.29 11.02 -19.26
C VAL A 181 -21.96 11.28 -17.91
N SER A 182 -22.23 12.54 -17.56
CA SER A 182 -22.84 12.90 -16.27
C SER A 182 -24.16 12.16 -16.01
N HIS A 183 -24.96 11.90 -17.05
CA HIS A 183 -26.21 11.14 -16.97
C HIS A 183 -26.04 9.67 -16.51
N LYS A 184 -24.82 9.11 -16.55
CA LYS A 184 -24.50 7.74 -16.09
C LYS A 184 -23.99 7.71 -14.64
N LEU A 185 -23.83 8.87 -14.01
CA LEU A 185 -23.17 9.03 -12.73
C LEU A 185 -24.14 9.63 -11.72
N THR A 186 -24.01 9.22 -10.46
CA THR A 186 -24.78 9.78 -9.33
C THR A 186 -23.96 10.84 -8.59
N GLY A 187 -22.63 10.70 -8.58
CA GLY A 187 -21.71 11.62 -7.93
C GLY A 187 -20.31 11.04 -7.82
N GLY A 188 -19.49 11.61 -6.97
CA GLY A 188 -18.12 11.14 -6.75
C GLY A 188 -17.51 11.64 -5.45
N LEU A 189 -16.49 10.94 -4.98
CA LEU A 189 -15.68 11.32 -3.84
C LEU A 189 -14.30 11.72 -4.34
N ARG A 190 -13.92 12.99 -4.12
CA ARG A 190 -12.60 13.50 -4.46
C ARG A 190 -11.70 13.57 -3.24
N LEU A 191 -10.49 13.07 -3.38
CA LEU A 191 -9.38 13.23 -2.43
C LEU A 191 -8.31 14.12 -3.07
N PRO A 192 -8.26 15.43 -2.75
CA PRO A 192 -7.39 16.38 -3.42
C PRO A 192 -5.90 16.18 -3.13
N ASN A 193 -5.55 15.54 -2.02
CA ASN A 193 -4.17 15.29 -1.61
C ASN A 193 -3.60 13.97 -2.15
N ASP A 194 -4.42 13.20 -2.87
CA ASP A 194 -3.95 11.98 -3.53
C ASP A 194 -3.04 12.34 -4.72
N GLU A 195 -2.13 11.42 -5.02
CA GLU A 195 -1.13 11.63 -6.04
C GLU A 195 -1.01 10.39 -6.94
N THR A 196 -0.36 10.57 -8.08
CA THR A 196 0.11 9.48 -8.91
C THR A 196 1.58 9.68 -9.24
N GLY A 197 2.29 8.62 -9.61
CA GLY A 197 3.63 8.71 -10.17
C GLY A 197 4.18 7.35 -10.59
N ASP A 198 5.21 7.38 -11.43
CA ASP A 198 5.86 6.17 -11.89
C ASP A 198 6.75 5.59 -10.79
N CYS A 199 6.35 4.44 -10.25
CA CYS A 199 7.06 3.79 -9.15
C CYS A 199 8.40 3.20 -9.58
N GLN A 200 8.51 2.70 -10.81
CA GLN A 200 9.78 2.16 -11.31
C GLN A 200 10.78 3.31 -11.45
N LEU A 201 10.36 4.40 -12.08
CA LEU A 201 11.17 5.59 -12.27
C LEU A 201 11.58 6.22 -10.94
N PHE A 202 10.65 6.33 -9.98
CA PHE A 202 10.94 6.79 -8.62
C PHE A 202 11.99 5.93 -7.95
N THR A 203 11.81 4.61 -7.98
CA THR A 203 12.69 3.67 -7.27
C THR A 203 14.08 3.64 -7.88
N THR A 204 14.20 3.61 -9.21
CA THR A 204 15.49 3.63 -9.91
C THR A 204 16.25 4.93 -9.67
N ARG A 205 15.55 6.07 -9.70
CA ARG A 205 16.17 7.37 -9.42
C ARG A 205 16.61 7.49 -7.96
N LEU A 206 15.77 7.04 -7.02
CA LEU A 206 16.13 7.06 -5.60
C LEU A 206 17.30 6.13 -5.30
N ALA A 207 17.40 4.97 -5.97
CA ALA A 207 18.54 4.07 -5.85
C ALA A 207 19.84 4.74 -6.31
N ALA A 208 19.83 5.40 -7.46
CA ALA A 208 20.99 6.16 -7.94
C ALA A 208 21.39 7.31 -6.99
N MET A 209 20.41 7.99 -6.39
CA MET A 209 20.69 9.01 -5.37
C MET A 209 21.26 8.39 -4.08
N ALA A 210 20.75 7.24 -3.66
CA ALA A 210 21.25 6.51 -2.50
C ALA A 210 22.69 6.02 -2.71
N GLU A 211 23.03 5.55 -3.91
CA GLU A 211 24.42 5.21 -4.29
C GLU A 211 25.35 6.41 -4.14
N GLN A 212 24.94 7.58 -4.64
CA GLN A 212 25.70 8.83 -4.48
C GLN A 212 25.85 9.24 -3.01
N ALA A 213 24.89 8.87 -2.15
CA ALA A 213 24.93 9.07 -0.71
C ALA A 213 25.72 7.99 0.06
N GLY A 214 26.36 7.05 -0.64
CA GLY A 214 27.24 6.03 -0.05
C GLY A 214 26.58 4.68 0.23
N VAL A 215 25.34 4.46 -0.18
CA VAL A 215 24.72 3.13 -0.12
C VAL A 215 25.38 2.21 -1.14
N THR A 216 25.76 1.01 -0.73
CA THR A 216 26.28 -0.01 -1.66
C THR A 216 25.15 -0.92 -2.13
N PHE A 217 24.96 -1.06 -3.45
CA PHE A 217 24.02 -2.04 -4.01
C PHE A 217 24.76 -3.26 -4.57
N ARG A 218 24.23 -4.45 -4.27
CA ARG A 218 24.69 -5.74 -4.77
C ARG A 218 23.53 -6.46 -5.46
N PHE A 219 23.36 -6.15 -6.74
CA PHE A 219 22.40 -6.81 -7.62
C PHE A 219 22.91 -8.19 -8.08
N ASN A 220 22.04 -8.97 -8.72
CA ASN A 220 22.33 -10.35 -9.16
C ASN A 220 22.84 -11.27 -8.04
N THR A 221 22.45 -10.99 -6.79
CA THR A 221 22.94 -11.68 -5.60
C THR A 221 21.76 -12.25 -4.81
N ALA A 222 21.49 -13.54 -4.98
CA ALA A 222 20.48 -14.23 -4.18
C ALA A 222 20.96 -14.43 -2.75
N VAL A 223 20.07 -14.22 -1.78
CA VAL A 223 20.31 -14.53 -0.37
C VAL A 223 19.65 -15.87 -0.06
N ASP A 224 20.46 -16.92 0.06
CA ASP A 224 19.96 -18.29 0.30
C ASP A 224 19.65 -18.56 1.78
N ALA A 225 20.46 -18.00 2.68
CA ALA A 225 20.33 -18.18 4.12
C ALA A 225 20.91 -17.01 4.90
N ALA A 226 20.32 -16.72 6.06
CA ALA A 226 20.87 -15.80 7.04
C ALA A 226 21.33 -16.59 8.27
N ALA A 227 22.59 -16.42 8.65
CA ALA A 227 23.13 -17.00 9.88
C ALA A 227 23.11 -15.97 11.00
N ALA A 228 22.40 -16.25 12.10
CA ALA A 228 22.48 -15.44 13.30
C ALA A 228 23.64 -15.95 14.18
N ARG A 229 24.58 -15.06 14.53
CA ARG A 229 25.58 -15.34 15.58
C ARG A 229 25.23 -14.53 16.84
N GLY A 230 24.52 -15.17 17.78
CA GLY A 230 24.10 -14.58 19.05
C GLY A 230 23.11 -15.47 19.81
N ARG A 231 23.10 -15.41 21.15
CA ARG A 231 22.44 -16.41 22.04
C ARG A 231 20.91 -16.50 21.82
N SER A 232 20.48 -17.67 21.36
CA SER A 232 19.26 -18.39 21.78
C SER A 232 17.92 -17.66 21.71
N HIS A 233 17.27 -17.70 20.53
CA HIS A 233 15.89 -18.23 20.42
C HIS A 233 15.53 -18.67 18.99
N CYS A 234 16.36 -19.52 18.37
CA CYS A 234 15.93 -20.31 17.22
C CYS A 234 16.42 -21.75 17.40
N ARG A 235 15.57 -22.62 17.97
CA ARG A 235 15.76 -24.07 17.85
C ARG A 235 15.33 -24.49 16.46
N GLY A 236 16.31 -24.74 15.60
CA GLY A 236 16.18 -25.53 14.39
C GLY A 236 17.45 -26.35 14.27
N GLU A 237 17.53 -27.47 14.98
CA GLU A 237 18.54 -28.48 14.69
C GLU A 237 18.24 -29.06 13.31
N MET A 238 19.22 -29.03 12.41
CA MET A 238 19.19 -29.92 11.25
C MET A 238 20.47 -30.76 11.28
N ARG A 239 20.25 -32.06 11.49
CA ARG A 239 21.25 -33.11 11.43
C ARG A 239 21.79 -33.24 10.00
N ARG A 240 23.03 -33.75 9.95
CA ARG A 240 23.93 -33.98 8.81
C ARG A 240 23.27 -34.49 7.54
#